data_AF-A0A357AGX2-F1
#
_entry.id   AF-A0A357AGX2-F1
#
_cell.length_a   1.000
_cell.length_b   1.000
_cell.length_c   1.000
_cell.angle_alpha   90.00
_cell.angle_beta   90.00
_cell.angle_gamma   90.00
#
_symmetry.space_group_name_H-M   'P 1'
#
loop_
_entity.id
_entity.type
_entity.pdbx_description
1 polymer ?
#
loop_
_entity_poly.entity_id
_entity_poly.type
_entity_poly.pdbx_seq_one_letter_code
_entity_poly.pdbx_strand_id
1 'polypeptide(L)'
;MPSLQDFLINWADELEQYRTPSWNTFPDIDLYMDQVITWLERQMGIFSQQDGEKPVTPSMINNYVKNQVIPRPVQKKYTRDHLAYLIAVLNLKQVLSLSDITKLIAKLTSEKDVETIYEQFAQMQVEALRITAERVKKLSEMSEGEPDNQETEEKFCNLALKLSLEANSYSMAAKAILNKITVKKEKAANGKDREKSEKGKA
;
A
#
# COMPACT_ATOMS: atom_id res chain seq x y z
N MET A 1 -17.24 0.45 -29.23
CA MET A 1 -16.73 0.50 -27.85
C MET A 1 -15.92 -0.78 -27.65
N PRO A 2 -14.70 -0.72 -27.07
CA PRO A 2 -14.00 -1.95 -26.67
C PRO A 2 -14.90 -2.75 -25.71
N SER A 3 -14.84 -4.08 -25.79
CA SER A 3 -15.59 -4.94 -24.87
C SER A 3 -15.06 -4.78 -23.44
N LEU A 4 -15.85 -5.18 -22.44
CA LEU A 4 -15.38 -5.19 -21.05
C LEU A 4 -14.16 -6.09 -20.86
N GLN A 5 -14.06 -7.17 -21.64
CA GLN A 5 -12.88 -8.04 -21.68
C GLN A 5 -11.65 -7.28 -22.19
N ASP A 6 -11.77 -6.57 -23.33
CA ASP A 6 -10.67 -5.78 -23.88
C ASP A 6 -10.20 -4.71 -22.88
N PHE A 7 -11.14 -4.07 -22.19
CA PHE A 7 -10.82 -3.11 -21.13
C PHE A 7 -10.00 -3.76 -20.01
N LEU A 8 -10.42 -4.92 -19.50
CA LEU A 8 -9.73 -5.61 -18.41
C LEU A 8 -8.33 -6.11 -18.83
N ILE A 9 -8.17 -6.58 -20.06
CA ILE A 9 -6.87 -7.01 -20.59
C ILE A 9 -5.93 -5.82 -20.70
N ASN A 10 -6.38 -4.72 -21.31
CA ASN A 10 -5.58 -3.49 -21.43
C ASN A 10 -5.20 -2.94 -20.04
N TRP A 11 -6.15 -2.90 -19.10
CA TRP A 11 -5.88 -2.48 -17.73
C TRP A 11 -4.86 -3.38 -17.03
N ALA A 12 -4.95 -4.70 -17.24
CA ALA A 12 -3.99 -5.65 -16.68
C ALA A 12 -2.59 -5.49 -17.32
N ASP A 13 -2.50 -5.19 -18.61
CA ASP A 13 -1.23 -4.86 -19.28
C ASP A 13 -0.59 -3.59 -18.71
N GLU A 14 -1.38 -2.54 -18.50
CA GLU A 14 -0.91 -1.31 -17.83
C GLU A 14 -0.41 -1.60 -16.41
N LEU A 15 -1.12 -2.46 -15.66
CA LEU A 15 -0.74 -2.87 -14.31
C LEU A 15 0.58 -3.64 -14.27
N GLU A 16 0.80 -4.53 -15.24
CA GLU A 16 2.03 -5.32 -15.37
C GLU A 16 3.24 -4.46 -15.77
N GLN A 17 3.00 -3.41 -16.56
CA GLN A 17 4.04 -2.45 -16.98
C GLN A 17 4.34 -1.39 -15.93
N TYR A 18 3.44 -1.17 -14.97
CA TYR A 18 3.67 -0.22 -13.89
C TYR A 18 4.93 -0.58 -13.10
N ARG A 19 5.71 0.44 -12.77
CA ARG A 19 6.88 0.33 -11.91
C ARG A 19 6.70 1.29 -10.76
N THR A 20 6.70 0.76 -9.55
CA THR A 20 6.86 1.58 -8.35
C THR A 20 8.19 2.32 -8.48
N PRO A 21 8.24 3.64 -8.24
CA PRO A 21 9.47 4.41 -8.40
C PRO A 21 10.56 3.85 -7.50
N SER A 22 11.77 3.64 -8.03
CA SER A 22 12.91 3.25 -7.19
C SER A 22 13.43 4.46 -6.42
N TRP A 23 14.11 4.21 -5.31
CA TRP A 23 14.65 5.26 -4.44
C TRP A 23 15.49 6.28 -5.20
N ASN A 24 16.31 5.82 -6.14
CA ASN A 24 17.19 6.66 -6.96
C ASN A 24 16.44 7.58 -7.93
N THR A 25 15.15 7.33 -8.18
CA THR A 25 14.31 8.20 -9.01
C THR A 25 13.65 9.33 -8.21
N PHE A 26 13.78 9.32 -6.89
CA PHE A 26 13.23 10.38 -6.06
C PHE A 26 14.00 11.69 -6.30
N PRO A 27 13.33 12.86 -6.21
CA PRO A 27 13.99 14.14 -6.35
C PRO A 27 15.20 14.30 -5.40
N ASP A 28 16.29 14.89 -5.89
CA ASP A 28 17.49 15.19 -5.10
C ASP A 28 17.31 16.41 -4.17
N ILE A 29 16.18 17.12 -4.30
CA ILE A 29 15.84 18.29 -3.49
C ILE A 29 14.63 17.98 -2.61
N ASP A 30 14.60 18.56 -1.41
CA ASP A 30 13.42 18.51 -0.56
C ASP A 30 12.29 19.35 -1.15
N LEU A 31 11.08 18.80 -1.10
CA LEU A 31 9.91 19.35 -1.76
C LEU A 31 8.99 20.10 -0.80
N TYR A 32 8.34 21.16 -1.27
CA TYR A 32 7.18 21.74 -0.58
C TYR A 32 5.92 20.88 -0.82
N MET A 33 4.91 21.07 0.03
CA MET A 33 3.68 20.25 0.03
C MET A 33 3.00 20.12 -1.36
N ASP A 34 2.88 21.23 -2.08
CA ASP A 34 2.30 21.27 -3.42
C ASP A 34 3.12 20.43 -4.41
N GLN A 35 4.45 20.53 -4.34
CA GLN A 35 5.36 19.73 -5.16
C GLN A 35 5.28 18.24 -4.83
N VAL A 36 5.14 17.87 -3.54
CA VAL A 36 4.92 16.48 -3.11
C VAL A 36 3.65 15.92 -3.71
N ILE A 37 2.54 16.67 -3.66
CA ILE A 37 1.25 16.22 -4.21
C ILE A 37 1.36 16.01 -5.72
N THR A 38 1.88 17.01 -6.45
CA THR A 38 2.08 16.89 -7.90
C THR A 38 3.00 15.71 -8.26
N TRP A 39 4.04 15.47 -7.46
CA TRP A 39 4.93 14.33 -7.69
C TRP A 39 4.20 13.00 -7.44
N LEU A 40 3.48 12.84 -6.33
CA LEU A 40 2.70 11.63 -6.02
C LEU A 40 1.61 11.35 -7.05
N GLU A 41 0.91 12.38 -7.53
CA GLU A 41 -0.09 12.25 -8.60
C GLU A 41 0.51 11.64 -9.87
N ARG A 42 1.73 12.06 -10.25
CA ARG A 42 2.44 11.50 -11.40
C ARG A 42 2.90 10.06 -11.16
N GLN A 43 3.41 9.76 -9.97
CA GLN A 43 3.95 8.42 -9.66
C GLN A 43 2.86 7.37 -9.44
N MET A 44 1.67 7.78 -8.98
CA MET A 44 0.59 6.86 -8.60
C MET A 44 -0.65 6.99 -9.49
N GLY A 45 -0.50 7.49 -10.72
CA GLY A 45 -1.60 7.69 -11.65
C GLY A 45 -2.46 6.44 -11.86
N ILE A 46 -1.85 5.25 -11.94
CA ILE A 46 -2.57 3.97 -12.12
C ILE A 46 -3.48 3.61 -10.94
N PHE A 47 -3.21 4.13 -9.74
CA PHE A 47 -4.01 3.89 -8.53
C PHE A 47 -5.05 4.99 -8.29
N SER A 48 -5.09 6.02 -9.13
CA SER A 48 -6.07 7.09 -9.00
C SER A 48 -7.44 6.57 -9.43
N GLN A 49 -8.47 6.86 -8.62
CA GLN A 49 -9.83 6.45 -8.95
C GLN A 49 -10.33 7.23 -10.18
N GLN A 50 -11.15 6.57 -11.00
CA GLN A 50 -11.70 7.13 -12.23
C GLN A 50 -12.68 8.30 -11.99
N ASP A 51 -13.04 8.57 -10.72
CA ASP A 51 -14.11 9.49 -10.33
C ASP A 51 -13.68 10.95 -10.09
N GLY A 52 -12.51 11.37 -10.59
CA GLY A 52 -12.05 12.76 -10.52
C GLY A 52 -11.65 13.24 -9.11
N GLU A 53 -11.64 12.36 -8.11
CA GLU A 53 -11.06 12.65 -6.80
C GLU A 53 -9.54 12.71 -6.88
N LYS A 54 -8.95 13.72 -6.23
CA LYS A 54 -7.49 13.82 -6.14
C LYS A 54 -6.95 12.62 -5.36
N PRO A 55 -5.94 11.90 -5.88
CA PRO A 55 -5.40 10.72 -5.21
C PRO A 55 -4.76 11.06 -3.85
N VAL A 56 -4.29 12.30 -3.67
CA VAL A 56 -3.70 12.80 -2.43
C VAL A 56 -4.08 14.26 -2.23
N THR A 57 -4.45 14.62 -1.00
CA THR A 57 -4.74 16.03 -0.62
C THR A 57 -3.79 16.51 0.49
N PRO A 58 -3.58 17.84 0.63
CA PRO A 58 -2.77 18.38 1.74
C PRO A 58 -3.30 17.96 3.12
N SER A 59 -4.63 17.85 3.25
CA SER A 59 -5.28 17.41 4.49
C SER A 59 -4.92 15.96 4.84
N MET A 60 -4.89 15.06 3.85
CA MET A 60 -4.45 13.67 4.06
C MET A 60 -3.01 13.59 4.56
N ILE A 61 -2.08 14.32 3.91
CA ILE A 61 -0.67 14.35 4.33
C ILE A 61 -0.55 14.90 5.76
N ASN A 62 -1.24 15.99 6.07
CA ASN A 62 -1.27 16.57 7.42
C ASN A 62 -1.84 15.58 8.45
N ASN A 63 -2.87 14.80 8.10
CA ASN A 63 -3.40 13.74 8.96
C ASN A 63 -2.37 12.65 9.22
N TYR A 64 -1.55 12.27 8.23
CA TYR A 64 -0.48 11.29 8.43
C TYR A 64 0.63 11.83 9.34
N VAL A 65 1.02 13.11 9.19
CA VAL A 65 1.98 13.76 10.09
C VAL A 65 1.41 13.82 11.53
N LYS A 66 0.15 14.24 11.67
CA LYS A 66 -0.52 14.39 12.98
C LYS A 66 -0.61 13.06 13.73
N ASN A 67 -0.91 11.97 13.02
CA ASN A 67 -1.00 10.63 13.59
C ASN A 67 0.37 9.92 13.67
N GLN A 68 1.48 10.63 13.40
CA GLN A 68 2.86 10.10 13.46
C GLN A 68 3.07 8.86 12.58
N VAL A 69 2.32 8.78 11.48
CA VAL A 69 2.49 7.73 10.47
C VAL A 69 3.70 8.07 9.60
N ILE A 70 3.90 9.37 9.35
CA ILE A 70 5.09 9.92 8.71
C ILE A 70 5.74 10.95 9.64
N PRO A 71 7.07 11.14 9.57
CA PRO A 71 7.78 12.18 10.31
C PRO A 71 7.26 13.59 9.98
N ARG A 72 7.55 14.55 10.87
CA ARG A 72 7.25 15.96 10.60
C ARG A 72 8.20 16.49 9.52
N PRO A 73 7.70 17.30 8.57
CA PRO A 73 8.55 17.91 7.55
C PRO A 73 9.60 18.84 8.17
N VAL A 74 10.77 18.90 7.55
CA VAL A 74 11.90 19.74 8.00
C VAL A 74 11.78 21.10 7.34
N GLN A 75 11.61 22.16 8.13
CA GLN A 75 11.43 23.53 7.61
C GLN A 75 10.32 23.63 6.52
N LYS A 76 9.20 22.90 6.72
CA LYS A 76 8.08 22.77 5.77
C LYS A 76 8.40 22.03 4.46
N LYS A 77 9.55 21.36 4.39
CA LYS A 77 9.94 20.54 3.25
C LYS A 77 9.92 19.04 3.58
N TYR A 78 9.66 18.26 2.55
CA TYR A 78 9.55 16.81 2.58
C TYR A 78 10.75 16.19 1.86
N THR A 79 11.49 15.37 2.59
CA THR A 79 12.68 14.65 2.11
C THR A 79 12.28 13.36 1.37
N ARG A 80 13.27 12.68 0.78
CA ARG A 80 13.09 11.34 0.18
C ARG A 80 12.42 10.33 1.11
N ASP A 81 12.82 10.29 2.38
CA ASP A 81 12.21 9.44 3.39
C ASP A 81 10.70 9.71 3.52
N HIS A 82 10.29 10.98 3.51
CA HIS A 82 8.87 11.33 3.56
C HIS A 82 8.12 10.81 2.33
N LEU A 83 8.72 10.89 1.14
CA LEU A 83 8.12 10.37 -0.10
C LEU A 83 7.95 8.85 -0.04
N ALA A 84 8.95 8.12 0.47
CA ALA A 84 8.87 6.68 0.68
C ALA A 84 7.73 6.31 1.63
N TYR A 85 7.64 6.99 2.78
CA TYR A 85 6.54 6.78 3.72
C TYR A 85 5.18 7.08 3.07
N LEU A 86 5.05 8.18 2.32
CA LEU A 86 3.79 8.56 1.69
C LEU A 86 3.33 7.52 0.66
N ILE A 87 4.22 7.04 -0.20
CA ILE A 87 3.89 5.97 -1.16
C ILE A 87 3.44 4.71 -0.41
N ALA A 88 4.18 4.28 0.61
CA ALA A 88 3.83 3.08 1.38
C ALA A 88 2.47 3.23 2.08
N VAL A 89 2.21 4.34 2.75
CA VAL A 89 0.96 4.58 3.48
C VAL A 89 -0.23 4.63 2.53
N LEU A 90 -0.11 5.31 1.39
CA LEU A 90 -1.22 5.42 0.43
C LEU A 90 -1.61 4.06 -0.17
N ASN A 91 -0.63 3.18 -0.40
CA ASN A 91 -0.89 1.81 -0.86
C ASN A 91 -1.49 0.93 0.25
N LEU A 92 -0.95 0.99 1.47
CA LEU A 92 -1.38 0.13 2.56
C LEU A 92 -2.71 0.55 3.19
N LYS A 93 -3.08 1.84 3.12
CA LYS A 93 -4.27 2.38 3.80
C LYS A 93 -5.60 1.85 3.27
N GLN A 94 -5.60 1.27 2.07
CA GLN A 94 -6.76 0.58 1.50
C GLN A 94 -7.11 -0.72 2.25
N VAL A 95 -6.11 -1.35 2.89
CA VAL A 95 -6.27 -2.67 3.54
C VAL A 95 -5.99 -2.66 5.04
N LEU A 96 -5.15 -1.75 5.52
CA LEU A 96 -4.73 -1.63 6.92
C LEU A 96 -5.21 -0.32 7.55
N SER A 97 -5.41 -0.33 8.88
CA SER A 97 -5.67 0.89 9.64
C SER A 97 -4.39 1.71 9.79
N LEU A 98 -4.50 3.03 10.04
CA LEU A 98 -3.30 3.85 10.29
C LEU A 98 -2.47 3.32 11.47
N SER A 99 -3.13 2.81 12.53
CA SER A 99 -2.43 2.20 13.66
C SER A 99 -1.62 0.97 13.25
N ASP A 100 -2.19 0.11 12.41
CA ASP A 100 -1.50 -1.10 11.94
C ASP A 100 -0.33 -0.75 11.02
N ILE A 101 -0.50 0.27 10.16
CA ILE A 101 0.57 0.78 9.29
C ILE A 101 1.73 1.33 10.11
N THR A 102 1.46 2.19 11.10
CA THR A 102 2.50 2.73 11.98
C THR A 102 3.27 1.62 12.69
N LYS A 103 2.57 0.59 13.20
CA LYS A 103 3.21 -0.58 13.85
C LYS A 103 4.08 -1.37 12.88
N LEU A 104 3.57 -1.66 11.68
CA LEU A 104 4.29 -2.40 10.65
C LEU A 104 5.57 -1.65 10.24
N ILE A 105 5.42 -0.36 9.90
CA ILE A 105 6.53 0.49 9.48
C ILE A 105 7.59 0.59 10.58
N ALA A 106 7.19 0.91 11.82
CA ALA A 106 8.12 1.00 12.95
C ALA A 106 8.86 -0.31 13.23
N LYS A 107 8.26 -1.45 12.88
CA LYS A 107 8.92 -2.76 12.99
C LYS A 107 9.95 -2.98 11.89
N LEU A 108 9.59 -2.66 10.65
CA LEU A 108 10.50 -2.79 9.51
C LEU A 108 11.71 -1.85 9.64
N THR A 109 11.49 -0.61 10.06
CA THR A 109 12.55 0.40 10.21
C THR A 109 13.32 0.32 11.53
N SER A 110 13.12 -0.72 12.35
CA SER A 110 13.80 -0.83 13.65
C SER A 110 15.27 -1.25 13.55
N GLU A 111 15.64 -1.93 12.47
CA GLU A 111 17.00 -2.48 12.25
C GLU A 111 17.55 -2.15 10.86
N LYS A 112 16.77 -1.45 10.04
CA LYS A 112 17.08 -1.10 8.65
C LYS A 112 16.73 0.36 8.39
N ASP A 113 17.50 1.00 7.52
CA ASP A 113 17.22 2.35 7.04
C ASP A 113 15.98 2.39 6.12
N VAL A 114 15.46 3.59 5.87
CA VAL A 114 14.22 3.81 5.12
C VAL A 114 14.35 3.39 3.66
N GLU A 115 15.50 3.61 3.03
CA GLU A 115 15.78 3.22 1.64
C GLU A 115 15.69 1.70 1.47
N THR A 116 16.38 0.95 2.32
CA THR A 116 16.39 -0.52 2.30
C THR A 116 14.97 -1.10 2.44
N ILE A 117 14.15 -0.51 3.33
CA ILE A 117 12.77 -0.95 3.53
C ILE A 117 11.88 -0.56 2.35
N TYR A 118 12.09 0.64 1.81
CA TYR A 118 11.33 1.11 0.66
C TYR A 118 11.58 0.28 -0.59
N GLU A 119 12.84 -0.07 -0.89
CA GLU A 119 13.18 -0.92 -2.02
C GLU A 119 12.57 -2.33 -1.88
N GLN A 120 12.57 -2.90 -0.67
CA GLN A 120 11.86 -4.16 -0.40
C GLN A 120 10.36 -4.02 -0.63
N PHE A 121 9.74 -2.93 -0.16
CA PHE A 121 8.34 -2.64 -0.41
C PHE A 121 8.04 -2.51 -1.91
N ALA A 122 8.86 -1.76 -2.66
CA ALA A 122 8.68 -1.54 -4.09
C ALA A 122 8.75 -2.86 -4.88
N GLN A 123 9.70 -3.73 -4.54
CA GLN A 123 9.80 -5.07 -5.14
C GLN A 123 8.56 -5.93 -4.83
N MET A 124 8.12 -5.95 -3.57
CA MET A 124 6.91 -6.69 -3.17
C MET A 124 5.66 -6.14 -3.86
N GLN A 125 5.59 -4.83 -4.07
CA GLN A 125 4.47 -4.20 -4.78
C GLN A 125 4.45 -4.60 -6.25
N VAL A 126 5.58 -4.48 -6.95
CA VAL A 126 5.67 -4.87 -8.37
C VAL A 126 5.25 -6.33 -8.56
N GLU A 127 5.71 -7.23 -7.69
CA GLU A 127 5.32 -8.64 -7.77
C GLU A 127 3.83 -8.84 -7.51
N ALA A 128 3.25 -8.16 -6.51
CA ALA A 128 1.82 -8.23 -6.23
C ALA A 128 0.97 -7.73 -7.41
N LEU A 129 1.39 -6.66 -8.08
CA LEU A 129 0.72 -6.11 -9.26
C LEU A 129 0.80 -7.08 -10.44
N ARG A 130 1.97 -7.67 -10.69
CA ARG A 130 2.18 -8.68 -11.75
C ARG A 130 1.27 -9.90 -11.56
N ILE A 131 1.25 -10.48 -10.35
CA ILE A 131 0.36 -11.61 -10.01
C ILE A 131 -1.10 -11.22 -10.22
N THR A 132 -1.48 -10.00 -9.85
CA THR A 132 -2.86 -9.52 -10.02
C THR A 132 -3.23 -9.38 -11.50
N ALA A 133 -2.33 -8.81 -12.31
CA ALA A 133 -2.51 -8.67 -13.76
C ALA A 133 -2.72 -10.04 -14.44
N GLU A 134 -1.84 -11.01 -14.16
CA GLU A 134 -1.96 -12.38 -14.69
C GLU A 134 -3.29 -13.03 -14.28
N ARG A 135 -3.71 -12.84 -13.03
CA ARG A 135 -4.97 -13.40 -12.52
C ARG A 135 -6.18 -12.77 -13.20
N VAL A 136 -6.18 -11.46 -13.40
CA VAL A 136 -7.28 -10.75 -14.08
C VAL A 136 -7.36 -11.18 -15.54
N LYS A 137 -6.24 -11.25 -16.27
CA LYS A 137 -6.21 -11.76 -17.65
C LYS A 137 -6.82 -13.15 -17.74
N LYS A 138 -6.33 -14.10 -16.93
CA LYS A 138 -6.83 -15.48 -16.90
C LYS A 138 -8.32 -15.58 -16.59
N LEU A 139 -8.82 -14.80 -15.63
CA LEU A 139 -10.25 -14.82 -15.28
C LEU A 139 -11.12 -14.12 -16.32
N SER A 140 -10.58 -13.13 -17.03
CA SER A 140 -11.27 -12.46 -18.14
C SER A 140 -11.43 -13.37 -19.36
N GLU A 141 -10.40 -14.17 -19.68
CA GLU A 141 -10.44 -15.18 -20.77
C GLU A 141 -11.47 -16.28 -20.49
N MET A 142 -11.61 -16.71 -19.23
CA MET A 142 -12.64 -17.69 -18.83
C MET A 142 -14.07 -17.16 -18.93
N SER A 143 -14.23 -15.85 -19.14
CA SER A 143 -15.52 -15.17 -19.19
C SER A 143 -15.96 -14.83 -20.62
N GLU A 144 -15.35 -15.47 -21.64
CA GLU A 144 -15.70 -15.32 -23.07
C GLU A 144 -17.22 -15.44 -23.31
N GLY A 145 -17.74 -14.49 -24.09
CA GLY A 145 -19.15 -14.38 -24.47
C GLY A 145 -19.37 -13.17 -25.37
N GLU A 146 -20.52 -13.09 -26.04
CA GLU A 146 -20.85 -11.90 -26.83
C GLU A 146 -20.86 -10.65 -25.91
N PRO A 147 -20.28 -9.52 -26.37
CA PRO A 147 -20.41 -8.26 -25.66
C PRO A 147 -21.89 -7.90 -25.54
N ASP A 148 -22.32 -7.47 -24.36
CA ASP A 148 -23.70 -7.04 -24.04
C ASP A 148 -24.73 -8.16 -23.78
N ASN A 149 -24.29 -9.40 -23.54
CA ASN A 149 -25.13 -10.48 -23.01
C ASN A 149 -25.21 -10.39 -21.46
N GLN A 150 -26.42 -10.53 -20.90
CA GLN A 150 -26.69 -10.63 -19.46
C GLN A 150 -25.84 -11.69 -18.74
N GLU A 151 -25.54 -12.82 -19.40
CA GLU A 151 -24.65 -13.87 -18.89
C GLU A 151 -23.20 -13.40 -18.77
N THR A 152 -22.73 -12.60 -19.73
CA THR A 152 -21.38 -12.01 -19.73
C THR A 152 -21.24 -10.99 -18.58
N GLU A 153 -22.26 -10.15 -18.38
CA GLU A 153 -22.31 -9.21 -17.26
C GLU A 153 -22.28 -9.92 -15.90
N GLU A 154 -23.05 -11.01 -15.76
CA GLU A 154 -23.06 -11.83 -14.54
C GLU A 154 -21.67 -12.44 -14.24
N LYS A 155 -20.96 -12.94 -15.26
CA LYS A 155 -19.58 -13.46 -15.11
C LYS A 155 -18.62 -12.39 -14.59
N PHE A 156 -18.68 -11.17 -15.12
CA PHE A 156 -17.86 -10.06 -14.65
C PHE A 156 -18.22 -9.58 -13.24
N CYS A 157 -19.51 -9.58 -12.88
CA CYS A 157 -19.95 -9.30 -11.51
C CYS A 157 -19.41 -10.34 -10.53
N ASN A 158 -19.47 -11.62 -10.89
CA ASN A 158 -18.91 -12.71 -10.10
C ASN A 158 -17.38 -12.60 -9.97
N LEU A 159 -16.69 -12.15 -11.02
CA LEU A 159 -15.26 -11.86 -10.98
C LEU A 159 -14.94 -10.74 -9.97
N ALA A 160 -15.64 -9.61 -10.04
CA ALA A 160 -15.48 -8.51 -9.10
C ALA A 160 -15.75 -8.93 -7.64
N LEU A 161 -16.80 -9.73 -7.42
CA LEU A 161 -17.12 -10.30 -6.12
C LEU A 161 -15.98 -11.19 -5.60
N LYS A 162 -15.47 -12.10 -6.44
CA LYS A 162 -14.39 -13.02 -6.07
C LYS A 162 -13.11 -12.27 -5.68
N LEU A 163 -12.69 -11.29 -6.48
CA LEU A 163 -11.51 -10.46 -6.18
C LEU A 163 -11.67 -9.72 -4.85
N SER A 164 -12.86 -9.18 -4.58
CA SER A 164 -13.17 -8.47 -3.34
C SER A 164 -13.08 -9.38 -2.11
N LEU A 165 -13.62 -10.61 -2.20
CA LEU A 165 -13.54 -11.59 -1.12
C LEU A 165 -12.10 -12.05 -0.85
N GLU A 166 -11.31 -12.23 -1.90
CA GLU A 166 -9.89 -12.57 -1.80
C GLU A 166 -9.09 -11.43 -1.14
N ALA A 167 -9.28 -10.19 -1.59
CA ALA A 167 -8.63 -9.01 -1.00
C ALA A 167 -8.95 -8.88 0.51
N ASN A 168 -10.21 -9.08 0.89
CA ASN A 168 -10.61 -9.09 2.30
C ASN A 168 -9.91 -10.23 3.07
N SER A 169 -9.84 -11.43 2.50
CA SER A 169 -9.17 -12.58 3.12
C SER A 169 -7.67 -12.32 3.36
N TYR A 170 -6.97 -11.73 2.39
CA TYR A 170 -5.58 -11.32 2.56
C TYR A 170 -5.43 -10.20 3.62
N SER A 171 -6.32 -9.21 3.64
CA SER A 171 -6.33 -8.18 4.69
C SER A 171 -6.50 -8.78 6.09
N MET A 172 -7.42 -9.75 6.25
CA MET A 172 -7.61 -10.47 7.51
C MET A 172 -6.35 -11.22 7.94
N ALA A 173 -5.69 -11.93 7.01
CA ALA A 173 -4.44 -12.65 7.29
C ALA A 173 -3.32 -11.69 7.72
N ALA A 174 -3.15 -10.56 7.01
CA ALA A 174 -2.15 -9.54 7.35
C ALA A 174 -2.38 -8.97 8.75
N LYS A 175 -3.63 -8.62 9.10
CA LYS A 175 -4.00 -8.13 10.44
C LYS A 175 -3.74 -9.19 11.51
N ALA A 176 -4.05 -10.46 11.25
CA ALA A 176 -3.77 -11.55 12.19
C ALA A 176 -2.27 -11.70 12.47
N ILE A 177 -1.42 -11.62 11.44
CA ILE A 177 0.04 -11.64 11.56
C ILE A 177 0.53 -10.46 12.42
N LEU A 178 0.10 -9.24 12.11
CA LEU A 178 0.48 -8.04 12.84
C LEU A 178 0.09 -8.10 14.32
N ASN A 179 -1.13 -8.59 14.61
CA ASN A 179 -1.60 -8.77 15.99
C ASN A 179 -0.72 -9.77 16.76
N LYS A 180 -0.33 -10.89 16.15
CA LYS A 180 0.55 -11.88 16.79
C LYS A 180 1.96 -11.35 17.06
N ILE A 181 2.52 -10.57 16.13
CA ILE A 181 3.84 -9.94 16.32
C ILE A 181 3.79 -8.91 17.46
N THR A 182 2.69 -8.17 17.58
CA THR A 182 2.50 -7.14 18.63
C THR A 182 2.40 -7.78 20.02
N VAL A 183 1.57 -8.82 20.18
CA VAL A 183 1.37 -9.51 21.48
C VAL A 183 2.66 -10.18 21.99
N LYS A 184 3.51 -10.71 21.11
CA LYS A 184 4.81 -11.28 21.51
C LYS A 184 5.73 -10.23 22.16
N LYS A 185 5.71 -8.98 21.69
CA LYS A 185 6.56 -7.91 22.23
C LYS A 185 6.09 -7.44 23.62
N GLU A 186 4.79 -7.29 23.83
CA GLU A 186 4.23 -6.90 25.14
C GLU A 186 4.55 -7.93 26.22
N LYS A 187 4.43 -9.22 25.89
CA LYS A 187 4.82 -10.30 26.81
C LYS A 187 6.33 -10.31 27.11
N ALA A 188 7.17 -10.06 26.10
CA ALA A 188 8.62 -9.99 26.29
C ALA A 188 9.07 -8.74 27.09
N ALA A 189 8.39 -7.60 26.93
CA ALA A 189 8.64 -6.38 27.68
C ALA A 189 8.21 -6.51 29.15
N ASN A 190 6.98 -6.98 29.40
CA ASN A 190 6.46 -7.19 30.76
C ASN A 190 7.22 -8.28 31.54
N GLY A 191 7.78 -9.28 30.85
CA GLY A 191 8.65 -10.28 31.48
C GLY A 191 9.99 -9.69 31.96
N LYS A 192 10.61 -8.84 31.15
CA LYS A 192 11.89 -8.18 31.49
C LYS A 192 11.75 -7.14 32.62
N ASP A 193 10.63 -6.43 32.69
CA ASP A 193 10.38 -5.45 33.77
C ASP A 193 10.10 -6.13 35.12
N ARG A 194 9.44 -7.31 35.12
CA ARG A 194 9.26 -8.11 36.34
C ARG A 194 10.60 -8.63 36.89
N GLU A 195 11.46 -9.20 36.04
CA GLU A 195 12.78 -9.68 36.46
C GLU A 195 13.71 -8.58 36.99
N LYS A 196 13.61 -7.35 36.44
CA LYS A 196 14.36 -6.20 36.98
C LYS A 196 13.83 -5.71 38.32
N SER A 197 12.51 -5.75 38.54
CA SER A 197 11.91 -5.33 39.82
C SER A 197 12.20 -6.29 40.98
N GLU A 198 12.42 -7.58 40.69
CA GLU A 198 12.80 -8.58 41.69
C GLU A 198 14.29 -8.54 42.05
N LYS A 199 15.17 -8.23 41.09
CA LYS A 199 16.62 -8.10 41.34
C LYS A 199 17.04 -6.80 42.04
N GLY A 200 16.19 -5.78 42.05
CA GLY A 200 16.44 -4.50 42.74
C GLY A 200 15.99 -4.46 44.21
N LYS A 201 15.45 -5.55 44.74
CA LYS A 201 14.99 -5.68 46.15
C LYS A 201 15.86 -6.64 46.98
N ALA A 202 16.97 -7.13 46.43
CA ALA A 202 17.93 -7.99 47.10
C ALA A 202 19.17 -7.21 47.51
#